data_AF-A0A9W9V610-F1
#
_entry.id   AF-A0A9W9V610-F1
#
_cell.length_a   1.000
_cell.length_b   1.000
_cell.length_c   1.000
_cell.angle_alpha   90.00
_cell.angle_beta   90.00
_cell.angle_gamma   90.00
#
_symmetry.space_group_name_H-M   'P 1'
#
loop_
_entity.id
_entity.type
_entity.pdbx_description
1 polymer ?
#
loop_
_entity_poly.entity_id
_entity_poly.type
_entity_poly.pdbx_seq_one_letter_code
_entity_poly.pdbx_strand_id
1 'polypeptide(L)'
;MSGHHHHHGGDGHGHCHDEHDHSNDITPALQSLLYSQIDFDSITTLNEATVKGGAGIVKKTWAERLNDHPELESDADEQLLMHIPFTGQVKLHSILIYTAPTPAAPKTLKLFKNRDDLDFSTASDLPPTQTIEVPQPVAGEDVFELPLNRAHWNTTTSITIFIEDNWSDGDEDVTKVGYIGFKGQFMALNREPISFLYEAAANPSDHVAIPGISDAGARTMPGQ
;
A
#
# COMPACT_ATOMS: atom_id res chain seq x y z
N MET A 1 81.93 6.04 -9.38
CA MET A 1 80.97 5.13 -8.73
C MET A 1 79.59 5.76 -8.87
N SER A 2 78.68 5.04 -9.54
CA SER A 2 77.20 5.13 -9.45
C SER A 2 76.51 6.51 -9.70
N GLY A 3 75.51 6.67 -10.55
CA GLY A 3 74.72 5.71 -11.32
C GLY A 3 73.58 6.40 -12.11
N HIS A 4 73.04 5.62 -13.05
CA HIS A 4 71.70 5.61 -13.68
C HIS A 4 71.08 6.90 -14.28
N HIS A 5 70.92 7.01 -15.61
CA HIS A 5 69.90 6.44 -16.53
C HIS A 5 68.57 7.22 -16.50
N HIS A 6 68.09 7.73 -17.65
CA HIS A 6 66.69 7.63 -18.10
C HIS A 6 66.57 8.01 -19.59
N HIS A 7 65.98 7.09 -20.35
CA HIS A 7 65.64 7.14 -21.77
C HIS A 7 64.16 6.72 -21.91
N HIS A 8 63.48 7.29 -22.92
CA HIS A 8 62.18 6.90 -23.52
C HIS A 8 60.95 7.34 -22.71
N GLY A 9 59.84 7.82 -23.29
CA GLY A 9 59.31 7.66 -24.65
C GLY A 9 57.84 7.21 -24.53
N GLY A 10 56.97 7.63 -25.46
CA GLY A 10 55.59 7.16 -25.59
C GLY A 10 54.57 8.17 -25.06
N ASP A 11 53.82 8.85 -25.93
CA ASP A 11 52.65 8.38 -26.68
C ASP A 11 51.36 8.49 -25.85
N GLY A 12 50.40 9.20 -26.44
CA GLY A 12 49.20 9.66 -25.78
C GLY A 12 48.20 8.56 -25.50
N HIS A 13 47.17 8.93 -24.73
CA HIS A 13 45.81 8.49 -24.98
C HIS A 13 44.88 9.46 -24.25
N GLY A 14 44.02 10.13 -25.03
CA GLY A 14 42.93 10.92 -24.51
C GLY A 14 42.01 10.04 -23.68
N HIS A 15 41.88 10.37 -22.40
CA HIS A 15 40.83 9.82 -21.57
C HIS A 15 39.59 10.67 -21.77
N CYS A 16 38.65 10.02 -22.44
CA CYS A 16 37.28 10.40 -22.65
C CYS A 16 36.68 10.93 -21.34
N HIS A 17 36.08 12.11 -21.40
CA HIS A 17 35.06 12.49 -20.45
C HIS A 17 33.94 11.45 -20.58
N ASP A 18 33.91 10.49 -19.66
CA ASP A 18 32.70 9.74 -19.36
C ASP A 18 31.77 10.76 -18.68
N GLU A 19 31.05 11.51 -19.52
CA GLU A 19 29.85 12.21 -19.09
C GLU A 19 28.86 11.14 -18.65
N HIS A 20 29.01 10.71 -17.39
CA HIS A 20 27.95 10.06 -16.67
C HIS A 20 26.77 11.04 -16.66
N ASP A 21 25.89 10.84 -17.62
CA ASP A 21 24.55 11.39 -17.68
C ASP A 21 23.80 10.93 -16.42
N HIS A 22 23.98 11.66 -15.34
CA HIS A 22 23.17 11.56 -14.14
C HIS A 22 21.86 12.32 -14.36
N SER A 23 21.10 11.98 -15.41
CA SER A 23 19.66 12.28 -15.51
C SER A 23 18.83 11.42 -14.54
N ASN A 24 19.35 11.24 -13.32
CA ASN A 24 18.65 10.67 -12.17
C ASN A 24 18.50 11.70 -11.04
N ASP A 25 18.77 12.99 -11.30
CA ASP A 25 18.56 14.10 -10.37
C ASP A 25 17.07 14.48 -10.19
N ILE A 26 16.17 13.52 -10.40
CA ILE A 26 14.80 13.60 -9.90
C ILE A 26 14.84 13.08 -8.46
N THR A 27 14.98 14.02 -7.54
CA THR A 27 14.96 13.92 -6.07
C THR A 27 14.62 12.52 -5.51
N PRO A 28 15.55 11.86 -4.77
CA PRO A 28 15.36 10.50 -4.22
C PRO A 28 14.07 10.30 -3.40
N ALA A 29 13.51 11.38 -2.84
CA ALA A 29 12.32 11.37 -2.01
C ALA A 29 11.05 10.92 -2.75
N LEU A 30 10.91 11.24 -4.05
CA LEU A 30 9.70 10.91 -4.83
C LEU A 30 9.69 9.44 -5.28
N GLN A 31 10.87 8.82 -5.45
CA GLN A 31 11.00 7.47 -5.99
C GLN A 31 10.41 6.37 -5.10
N SER A 32 10.14 6.69 -3.83
CA SER A 32 9.61 5.74 -2.84
C SER A 32 8.14 5.96 -2.49
N LEU A 33 7.47 6.98 -3.05
CA LEU A 33 6.08 7.26 -2.72
C LEU A 33 5.16 6.20 -3.33
N LEU A 34 4.24 5.69 -2.50
CA LEU A 34 3.25 4.69 -2.91
C LEU A 34 1.93 5.30 -3.39
N TYR A 35 1.89 6.60 -3.67
CA TYR A 35 0.68 7.34 -4.04
C TYR A 35 -0.12 6.65 -5.16
N SER A 36 0.54 6.22 -6.24
CA SER A 36 -0.12 5.54 -7.37
C SER A 36 -0.62 4.13 -7.07
N GLN A 37 -0.28 3.59 -5.89
CA GLN A 37 -0.60 2.23 -5.47
C GLN A 37 -1.69 2.19 -4.40
N ILE A 38 -2.28 3.33 -4.06
CA ILE A 38 -3.40 3.42 -3.11
C ILE A 38 -4.70 3.29 -3.90
N ASP A 39 -5.62 2.45 -3.42
CA ASP A 39 -6.97 2.40 -3.96
C ASP A 39 -7.84 3.44 -3.23
N PHE A 40 -7.82 4.67 -3.76
CA PHE A 40 -8.45 5.82 -3.11
C PHE A 40 -9.97 5.75 -3.01
N ASP A 41 -10.63 4.97 -3.87
CA ASP A 41 -12.10 4.87 -3.86
C ASP A 41 -12.61 3.91 -2.80
N SER A 42 -11.76 2.95 -2.40
CA SER A 42 -12.03 1.97 -1.35
C SER A 42 -11.56 2.42 0.05
N ILE A 43 -11.05 3.65 0.20
CA ILE A 43 -10.71 4.21 1.51
C ILE A 43 -12.00 4.44 2.31
N THR A 44 -12.04 3.92 3.53
CA THR A 44 -13.11 4.19 4.49
C THR A 44 -12.55 4.91 5.71
N THR A 45 -13.28 5.88 6.23
CA THR A 45 -12.90 6.62 7.43
C THR A 45 -14.10 6.70 8.35
N LEU A 46 -13.92 6.31 9.62
CA LEU A 46 -14.94 6.42 10.66
C LEU A 46 -14.68 7.68 11.50
N ASN A 47 -15.76 8.29 11.98
CA ASN A 47 -15.77 9.55 12.72
C ASN A 47 -15.20 10.75 11.93
N GLU A 48 -15.36 10.81 10.61
CA GLU A 48 -15.02 12.00 9.82
C GLU A 48 -16.18 13.00 9.76
N ALA A 49 -15.92 14.28 10.05
CA ALA A 49 -16.92 15.34 9.99
C ALA A 49 -17.38 15.64 8.56
N THR A 50 -16.45 15.57 7.60
CA THR A 50 -16.74 15.72 6.17
C THR A 50 -16.68 14.37 5.49
N VAL A 51 -17.72 14.03 4.73
CA VAL A 51 -17.80 12.79 3.96
C VAL A 51 -16.60 12.67 3.01
N LYS A 52 -15.88 11.56 3.09
CA LYS A 52 -14.63 11.29 2.35
C LYS A 52 -13.50 12.29 2.64
N GLY A 53 -13.50 12.93 3.80
CA GLY A 53 -12.39 13.77 4.27
C GLY A 53 -11.07 12.98 4.36
N GLY A 54 -11.13 11.75 4.88
CA GLY A 54 -9.96 10.88 4.98
C GLY A 54 -9.37 10.51 3.62
N ALA A 55 -10.23 10.14 2.67
CA ALA A 55 -9.81 9.91 1.28
C ALA A 55 -9.26 11.19 0.63
N GLY A 56 -9.83 12.36 0.95
CA GLY A 56 -9.40 13.65 0.44
C GLY A 56 -7.94 13.98 0.81
N ILE A 57 -7.57 13.78 2.07
CA ILE A 57 -6.19 14.07 2.53
C ILE A 57 -5.15 13.09 1.98
N VAL A 58 -5.54 11.84 1.71
CA VAL A 58 -4.67 10.82 1.11
C VAL A 58 -4.53 11.05 -0.41
N LYS A 59 -5.55 11.63 -1.07
CA LYS A 59 -5.53 12.02 -2.48
C LYS A 59 -4.68 13.25 -2.77
N LYS A 60 -4.22 13.99 -1.77
CA LYS A 60 -3.27 15.09 -1.99
C LYS A 60 -1.97 14.50 -2.55
N THR A 61 -1.45 15.12 -3.60
CA THR A 61 -0.12 14.77 -4.08
C THR A 61 0.96 15.31 -3.14
N TRP A 62 2.21 14.86 -3.31
CA TRP A 62 3.34 15.44 -2.57
C TRP A 62 3.45 16.96 -2.76
N ALA A 63 3.07 17.50 -3.92
CA ALA A 63 3.08 18.94 -4.15
C ALA A 63 2.02 19.70 -3.32
N GLU A 64 0.89 19.05 -3.03
CA GLU A 64 -0.27 19.64 -2.35
C GLU A 64 -0.30 19.33 -0.86
N ARG A 65 0.70 18.62 -0.34
CA ARG A 65 0.74 18.13 1.05
C ARG A 65 0.60 19.22 2.11
N LEU A 66 0.99 20.44 1.79
CA LEU A 66 0.95 21.63 2.66
C LEU A 66 -0.28 22.51 2.42
N ASN A 67 -1.13 22.17 1.46
CA ASN A 67 -2.36 22.92 1.24
C ASN A 67 -3.29 22.74 2.44
N ASP A 68 -3.93 23.82 2.90
CA ASP A 68 -4.88 23.78 4.02
C ASP A 68 -6.08 22.86 3.74
N HIS A 69 -6.49 22.73 2.48
CA HIS A 69 -7.65 21.93 2.09
C HIS A 69 -7.33 20.92 0.99
N PRO A 70 -7.98 19.74 0.99
CA PRO A 70 -8.91 19.23 2.02
C PRO A 70 -8.22 18.92 3.36
N GLU A 71 -8.95 19.01 4.48
CA GLU A 71 -8.46 18.60 5.82
C GLU A 71 -9.42 17.52 6.34
N LEU A 72 -8.88 16.55 7.09
CA LEU A 72 -9.68 15.60 7.84
C LEU A 72 -9.88 16.13 9.25
N GLU A 73 -11.13 16.28 9.66
CA GLU A 73 -11.53 16.66 11.01
C GLU A 73 -12.45 15.56 11.56
N SER A 74 -12.35 15.25 12.85
CA SER A 74 -13.25 14.30 13.50
C SER A 74 -14.60 14.94 13.88
N ASP A 75 -15.68 14.14 13.90
CA ASP A 75 -17.05 14.65 14.06
C ASP A 75 -17.50 14.74 15.52
N ALA A 76 -17.20 13.73 16.33
CA ALA A 76 -17.75 13.59 17.68
C ALA A 76 -16.70 13.66 18.82
N ASP A 77 -15.50 13.13 18.58
CA ASP A 77 -14.41 13.02 19.56
C ASP A 77 -13.06 12.96 18.82
N GLU A 78 -11.95 12.92 19.56
CA GLU A 78 -10.59 12.94 19.00
C GLU A 78 -10.21 11.69 18.18
N GLN A 79 -11.02 10.63 18.22
CA GLN A 79 -10.68 9.34 17.65
C GLN A 79 -11.03 9.29 16.16
N LEU A 80 -10.11 8.80 15.35
CA LEU A 80 -10.32 8.58 13.91
C LEU A 80 -9.85 7.19 13.53
N LEU A 81 -10.63 6.49 12.71
CA LEU A 81 -10.23 5.18 12.18
C LEU A 81 -10.27 5.19 10.66
N MET A 82 -9.10 5.08 10.04
CA MET A 82 -8.97 5.11 8.58
C MET A 82 -8.47 3.76 8.07
N HIS A 83 -9.21 3.16 7.15
CA HIS A 83 -8.77 1.99 6.39
C HIS A 83 -8.32 2.40 5.00
N ILE A 84 -7.08 2.03 4.64
CA ILE A 84 -6.43 2.43 3.39
C ILE A 84 -5.96 1.17 2.67
N PRO A 85 -6.68 0.73 1.63
CA PRO A 85 -6.26 -0.38 0.78
C PRO A 85 -5.22 0.06 -0.26
N PHE A 86 -4.31 -0.85 -0.58
CA PHE A 86 -3.39 -0.72 -1.70
C PHE A 86 -3.87 -1.58 -2.88
N THR A 87 -3.55 -1.16 -4.11
CA THR A 87 -3.89 -1.87 -5.36
C THR A 87 -3.14 -3.19 -5.54
N GLY A 88 -2.12 -3.43 -4.72
CA GLY A 88 -1.32 -4.65 -4.71
C GLY A 88 -0.55 -4.81 -3.41
N GLN A 89 0.47 -5.66 -3.43
CA GLN A 89 1.28 -5.91 -2.24
C GLN A 89 2.40 -4.89 -2.13
N VAL A 90 2.56 -4.26 -0.98
CA VAL A 90 3.60 -3.26 -0.72
C VAL A 90 4.46 -3.64 0.49
N LYS A 91 5.71 -3.20 0.47
CA LYS A 91 6.58 -3.12 1.65
C LYS A 91 6.54 -1.69 2.14
N LEU A 92 5.91 -1.43 3.29
CA LEU A 92 5.89 -0.08 3.85
C LEU A 92 7.17 0.20 4.62
N HIS A 93 7.74 1.39 4.39
CA HIS A 93 8.94 1.87 5.05
C HIS A 93 8.63 2.98 6.05
N SER A 94 7.75 3.91 5.67
CA SER A 94 7.36 5.03 6.52
C SER A 94 5.97 5.56 6.14
N ILE A 95 5.31 6.18 7.11
CA ILE A 95 4.10 6.99 6.92
C ILE A 95 4.52 8.45 6.94
N LEU A 96 3.99 9.22 6.02
CA LEU A 96 4.17 10.66 5.97
C LEU A 96 2.89 11.29 6.52
N ILE A 97 3.01 12.13 7.53
CA ILE A 97 1.85 12.84 8.09
C ILE A 97 2.16 14.33 8.16
N TYR A 98 1.20 15.14 7.74
CA TYR A 98 1.21 16.57 8.01
C TYR A 98 -0.10 16.99 8.66
N THR A 99 0.04 17.91 9.61
CA THR A 99 -1.02 18.46 10.43
C THR A 99 -0.66 19.90 10.74
N ALA A 100 -1.68 20.76 10.88
CA ALA A 100 -1.47 22.12 11.33
C ALA A 100 -0.85 22.13 12.74
N PRO A 101 -0.02 23.15 13.08
CA PRO A 101 0.61 23.30 14.39
C PRO A 101 -0.41 23.77 15.44
N THR A 102 -1.38 22.93 15.72
CA THR A 102 -2.48 23.15 16.67
C THR A 102 -2.54 22.00 17.68
N PRO A 103 -3.14 22.20 18.87
CA PRO A 103 -3.32 21.12 19.84
C PRO A 103 -4.19 19.96 19.30
N ALA A 104 -5.07 20.22 18.34
CA ALA A 104 -5.87 19.21 17.63
C ALA A 104 -5.05 18.25 16.74
N ALA A 105 -3.72 18.38 16.71
CA ALA A 105 -2.85 17.48 15.96
C ALA A 105 -2.84 16.07 16.57
N PRO A 106 -2.84 15.00 15.76
CA PRO A 106 -2.81 13.63 16.26
C PRO A 106 -1.53 13.37 17.04
N LYS A 107 -1.64 12.57 18.11
CA LYS A 107 -0.52 12.21 18.98
C LYS A 107 -0.24 10.72 18.92
N THR A 108 -1.21 9.85 19.19
CA THR A 108 -0.99 8.39 19.18
C THR A 108 -1.61 7.73 17.96
N LEU A 109 -0.77 7.08 17.15
CA LEU A 109 -1.19 6.24 16.01
C LEU A 109 -1.01 4.76 16.35
N LYS A 110 -2.11 4.00 16.32
CA LYS A 110 -2.13 2.54 16.36
C LYS A 110 -2.34 2.01 14.94
N LEU A 111 -1.39 1.22 14.46
CA LEU A 111 -1.37 0.74 13.08
C LEU A 111 -1.67 -0.74 13.01
N PHE A 112 -2.59 -1.12 12.13
CA PHE A 112 -2.97 -2.51 11.88
C PHE A 112 -2.75 -2.87 10.43
N LYS A 113 -2.10 -4.01 10.21
CA LYS A 113 -1.81 -4.54 8.88
C LYS A 113 -2.93 -5.46 8.41
N ASN A 114 -3.39 -5.27 7.18
CA ASN A 114 -4.28 -6.19 6.46
C ASN A 114 -5.59 -6.53 7.20
N ARG A 115 -6.18 -5.53 7.88
CA ARG A 115 -7.45 -5.67 8.59
C ARG A 115 -8.42 -4.57 8.21
N ASP A 116 -9.57 -4.94 7.68
CA ASP A 116 -10.71 -4.08 7.34
C ASP A 116 -11.89 -4.25 8.33
N ASP A 117 -11.79 -5.20 9.25
CA ASP A 117 -12.81 -5.57 10.22
C ASP A 117 -12.67 -4.83 11.57
N LEU A 118 -12.01 -3.67 11.58
CA LEU A 118 -11.75 -2.90 12.80
C LEU A 118 -12.85 -1.85 13.04
N ASP A 119 -13.29 -1.79 14.29
CA ASP A 119 -14.05 -0.68 14.87
C ASP A 119 -13.25 -0.07 16.04
N PHE A 120 -13.77 1.01 16.64
CA PHE A 120 -13.10 1.72 17.74
C PHE A 120 -12.81 0.80 18.94
N SER A 121 -13.80 0.02 19.40
CA SER A 121 -13.62 -0.92 20.50
C SER A 121 -12.51 -1.94 20.23
N THR A 122 -12.54 -2.55 19.05
CA THR A 122 -11.59 -3.59 18.67
C THR A 122 -10.19 -3.00 18.45
N ALA A 123 -10.09 -1.79 17.90
CA ALA A 123 -8.82 -1.10 17.70
C ALA A 123 -8.18 -0.62 19.01
N SER A 124 -8.98 -0.32 20.04
CA SER A 124 -8.49 0.01 21.38
C SER A 124 -7.95 -1.22 22.11
N ASP A 125 -8.63 -2.37 22.03
CA ASP A 125 -8.30 -3.57 22.79
C ASP A 125 -7.22 -4.45 22.14
N LEU A 126 -7.19 -4.54 20.80
CA LEU A 126 -6.23 -5.40 20.11
C LEU A 126 -4.82 -4.82 20.12
N PRO A 127 -3.79 -5.67 20.26
CA PRO A 127 -2.40 -5.23 20.10
C PRO A 127 -2.17 -4.78 18.64
N PRO A 128 -1.79 -3.51 18.40
CA PRO A 128 -1.49 -3.04 17.06
C PRO A 128 -0.21 -3.69 16.52
N THR A 129 -0.07 -3.70 15.20
CA THR A 129 1.18 -4.14 14.55
C THR A 129 2.34 -3.22 14.92
N GLN A 130 2.05 -1.93 15.06
CA GLN A 130 3.00 -0.93 15.55
C GLN A 130 2.21 0.26 16.12
N THR A 131 2.65 0.77 17.27
CA THR A 131 2.21 2.06 17.81
C THR A 131 3.28 3.10 17.55
N ILE A 132 2.87 4.30 17.15
CA ILE A 132 3.77 5.43 16.88
C ILE A 132 3.21 6.66 17.56
N GLU A 133 4.07 7.35 18.30
CA GLU A 133 3.79 8.70 18.79
C GLU A 133 4.24 9.71 17.72
N VAL A 134 3.30 10.53 17.25
CA VAL A 134 3.55 11.60 16.28
C VAL A 134 4.13 12.79 17.05
N PRO A 135 5.31 13.32 16.65
CA PRO A 135 5.84 14.51 17.29
C PRO A 135 4.87 15.69 17.22
N GLN A 136 4.85 16.51 18.26
CA GLN A 136 4.01 17.71 18.28
C GLN A 136 4.42 18.67 17.14
N PRO A 137 3.49 19.08 16.27
CA PRO A 137 3.79 20.02 15.19
C PRO A 137 4.14 21.40 15.72
N VAL A 138 5.20 21.99 15.16
CA VAL A 138 5.65 23.36 15.44
C VAL A 138 5.50 24.23 14.20
N ALA A 139 5.43 25.54 14.37
CA ALA A 139 5.32 26.48 13.25
C ALA A 139 6.58 26.44 12.37
N GLY A 140 6.39 26.40 11.05
CA GLY A 140 7.46 26.19 10.06
C GLY A 140 7.31 24.80 9.45
N GLU A 141 6.55 24.73 8.36
CA GLU A 141 6.09 23.55 7.65
C GLU A 141 6.98 22.30 7.77
N ASP A 142 6.54 21.30 8.53
CA ASP A 142 7.22 20.00 8.58
C ASP A 142 6.25 18.85 8.34
N VAL A 143 6.67 17.91 7.51
CA VAL A 143 5.94 16.66 7.24
C VAL A 143 6.68 15.58 8.00
N PHE A 144 6.02 15.01 9.00
CA PHE A 144 6.65 13.95 9.79
C PHE A 144 6.76 12.67 8.98
N GLU A 145 7.98 12.20 8.78
CA GLU A 145 8.25 10.86 8.29
C GLU A 145 8.37 9.90 9.47
N LEU A 146 7.33 9.11 9.68
CA LEU A 146 7.20 8.15 10.76
C LEU A 146 7.69 6.77 10.29
N PRO A 147 8.87 6.30 10.74
CA PRO A 147 9.44 5.05 10.27
C PRO A 147 8.67 3.83 10.76
N LEU A 148 8.47 2.86 9.88
CA LEU A 148 7.83 1.58 10.17
C LEU A 148 8.85 0.45 10.28
N ASN A 149 8.56 -0.53 11.13
CA ASN A 149 9.36 -1.75 11.20
C ASN A 149 9.13 -2.62 9.96
N ARG A 150 10.07 -2.56 9.01
CA ARG A 150 10.00 -3.26 7.71
C ARG A 150 9.76 -4.77 7.84
N ALA A 151 10.14 -5.40 8.97
CA ALA A 151 9.90 -6.82 9.19
C ALA A 151 8.40 -7.13 9.37
N HIS A 152 7.66 -6.25 10.05
CA HIS A 152 6.21 -6.42 10.24
C HIS A 152 5.41 -5.98 9.02
N TRP A 153 5.91 -4.95 8.33
CA TRP A 153 5.23 -4.28 7.21
C TRP A 153 5.70 -4.72 5.83
N ASN A 154 6.35 -5.87 5.73
CA ASN A 154 6.45 -6.58 4.45
C ASN A 154 5.06 -7.07 4.03
N THR A 155 4.82 -7.34 2.75
CA THR A 155 3.58 -8.02 2.30
C THR A 155 2.25 -7.37 2.72
N THR A 156 2.19 -6.05 2.77
CA THR A 156 1.00 -5.28 3.17
C THR A 156 0.08 -5.08 1.97
N THR A 157 -1.21 -5.33 2.12
CA THR A 157 -2.26 -5.08 1.11
C THR A 157 -3.21 -3.97 1.56
N SER A 158 -3.32 -3.72 2.87
CA SER A 158 -4.02 -2.57 3.43
C SER A 158 -3.42 -2.20 4.77
N ILE A 159 -3.58 -0.93 5.14
CA ILE A 159 -3.23 -0.41 6.46
C ILE A 159 -4.44 0.26 7.08
N THR A 160 -4.71 -0.06 8.33
CA THR A 160 -5.69 0.66 9.14
C THR A 160 -4.96 1.49 10.17
N ILE A 161 -5.26 2.78 10.19
CA ILE A 161 -4.69 3.78 11.08
C ILE A 161 -5.78 4.16 12.08
N PHE A 162 -5.55 3.85 13.34
CA PHE A 162 -6.36 4.32 14.45
C PHE A 162 -5.63 5.46 15.13
N ILE A 163 -6.22 6.65 15.10
CA ILE A 163 -5.79 7.81 15.86
C ILE A 163 -6.54 7.75 17.19
N GLU A 164 -5.80 7.55 18.28
CA GLU A 164 -6.39 7.35 19.61
C GLU A 164 -6.58 8.65 20.38
N ASP A 165 -5.61 9.56 20.29
CA ASP A 165 -5.60 10.84 20.98
C ASP A 165 -4.88 11.94 20.17
N ASN A 166 -5.04 13.18 20.63
CA ASN A 166 -4.39 14.37 20.08
C ASN A 166 -3.48 15.08 21.11
N TRP A 167 -2.83 16.17 20.69
CA TRP A 167 -1.91 16.96 21.50
C TRP A 167 -2.60 17.99 22.42
N SER A 168 -3.94 18.00 22.49
CA SER A 168 -4.69 18.96 23.32
C SER A 168 -4.81 18.54 24.78
N ASP A 169 -4.45 17.31 25.13
CA ASP A 169 -4.62 16.76 26.48
C ASP A 169 -6.08 16.83 26.98
N GLY A 170 -7.04 16.75 26.03
CA GLY A 170 -8.48 16.78 26.29
C GLY A 170 -9.13 18.17 26.24
N ASP A 171 -8.38 19.23 25.88
CA ASP A 171 -8.94 20.57 25.68
C ASP A 171 -9.65 20.72 24.32
N GLU A 172 -9.26 19.95 23.31
CA GLU A 172 -9.88 19.92 21.98
C GLU A 172 -10.59 18.58 21.77
N ASP A 173 -11.89 18.64 21.51
CA ASP A 173 -12.73 17.47 21.25
C ASP A 173 -12.49 16.89 19.85
N VAL A 174 -11.74 17.58 18.99
CA VAL A 174 -11.55 17.16 17.58
C VAL A 174 -10.08 17.00 17.22
N THR A 175 -9.82 16.04 16.33
CA THR A 175 -8.51 15.81 15.76
C THR A 175 -8.50 16.24 14.30
N LYS A 176 -7.44 16.94 13.91
CA LYS A 176 -7.25 17.46 12.55
C LYS A 176 -6.01 16.90 11.90
N VAL A 177 -6.14 16.44 10.66
CA VAL A 177 -5.04 15.89 9.86
C VAL A 177 -5.10 16.48 8.45
N GLY A 178 -3.98 17.05 8.00
CA GLY A 178 -3.91 17.73 6.70
C GLY A 178 -3.47 16.81 5.55
N TYR A 179 -2.62 15.82 5.81
CA TYR A 179 -2.08 14.95 4.77
C TYR A 179 -1.60 13.62 5.35
N ILE A 180 -1.87 12.53 4.63
CA ILE A 180 -1.30 11.20 4.89
C ILE A 180 -0.73 10.66 3.57
N GLY A 181 0.51 10.21 3.62
CA GLY A 181 1.18 9.53 2.52
C GLY A 181 1.99 8.33 2.99
N PHE A 182 2.44 7.51 2.04
CA PHE A 182 3.21 6.30 2.34
C PHE A 182 4.46 6.24 1.48
N LYS A 183 5.58 5.86 2.10
CA LYS A 183 6.80 5.47 1.40
C LYS A 183 7.04 3.98 1.53
N GLY A 184 7.55 3.38 0.47
CA GLY A 184 7.82 1.95 0.44
C GLY A 184 8.23 1.43 -0.92
N GLN A 185 8.02 0.14 -1.12
CA GLN A 185 8.24 -0.53 -2.40
C GLN A 185 6.97 -1.27 -2.80
N PHE A 186 6.52 -1.02 -4.02
CA PHE A 186 5.45 -1.79 -4.63
C PHE A 186 5.98 -3.13 -5.12
N MET A 187 5.24 -4.19 -4.83
CA MET A 187 5.46 -5.51 -5.39
C MET A 187 4.21 -5.87 -6.19
N ALA A 188 4.36 -5.82 -7.51
CA ALA A 188 3.28 -6.17 -8.42
C ALA A 188 2.78 -7.56 -8.07
N LEU A 189 1.52 -7.64 -7.65
CA LEU A 189 0.86 -8.92 -7.47
C LEU A 189 0.67 -9.47 -8.89
N ASN A 190 1.48 -10.44 -9.29
CA ASN A 190 1.26 -11.16 -10.54
C ASN A 190 -0.01 -12.01 -10.38
N ARG A 191 -1.16 -11.35 -10.49
CA ARG A 191 -2.46 -12.01 -10.62
C ARG A 191 -2.52 -12.55 -12.03
N GLU A 192 -1.76 -13.61 -12.31
CA GLU A 192 -2.12 -14.45 -13.43
C GLU A 192 -3.53 -14.94 -13.17
N PRO A 193 -4.50 -14.64 -14.05
CA PRO A 193 -5.81 -15.26 -13.93
C PRO A 193 -5.56 -16.76 -14.01
N ILE A 194 -5.90 -17.48 -12.95
CA ILE A 194 -5.98 -18.94 -12.99
C ILE A 194 -7.06 -19.23 -14.03
N SER A 195 -6.63 -19.43 -15.28
CA SER A 195 -7.49 -19.90 -16.35
C SER A 195 -7.88 -21.31 -15.96
N PHE A 196 -9.02 -21.45 -15.28
CA PHE A 196 -9.71 -22.71 -15.15
C PHE A 196 -10.18 -23.13 -16.54
N LEU A 197 -9.24 -23.67 -17.33
CA LEU A 197 -9.58 -24.46 -18.50
C LEU A 197 -10.20 -25.73 -17.95
N TYR A 198 -11.53 -25.74 -17.79
CA TYR A 198 -12.25 -26.99 -17.67
C TYR A 198 -12.01 -27.73 -18.99
N GLU A 199 -11.09 -28.70 -18.96
CA GLU A 199 -10.99 -29.73 -19.99
C GLU A 199 -12.29 -30.53 -19.97
N ALA A 200 -13.32 -30.01 -20.62
CA ALA A 200 -14.44 -30.82 -21.06
C ALA A 200 -14.00 -31.63 -22.29
N ALA A 201 -13.00 -32.51 -22.10
CA ALA A 201 -12.84 -33.65 -22.98
C ALA A 201 -13.82 -34.71 -22.48
N ALA A 202 -15.05 -34.70 -23.01
CA ALA A 202 -15.87 -35.90 -22.97
C ALA A 202 -15.12 -36.98 -23.74
N ASN A 203 -14.43 -37.88 -23.02
CA ASN A 203 -13.83 -39.05 -23.63
C ASN A 203 -14.99 -39.98 -24.05
N PRO A 204 -15.21 -40.22 -25.36
CA PRO A 204 -16.36 -40.99 -25.85
C PRO A 204 -16.29 -42.50 -25.53
N SER A 205 -15.39 -42.92 -24.62
CA SER A 205 -15.16 -44.32 -24.26
C SER A 205 -15.83 -44.76 -22.95
N ASP A 206 -16.58 -43.89 -22.24
CA ASP A 206 -17.24 -44.25 -20.97
C ASP A 206 -18.75 -44.52 -21.13
N HIS A 207 -19.11 -45.37 -22.09
CA HIS A 207 -20.40 -46.05 -22.10
C HIS A 207 -20.19 -47.53 -21.80
N VAL A 208 -20.56 -47.95 -20.59
CA VAL A 208 -20.66 -49.37 -20.25
C VAL A 208 -21.85 -49.96 -21.01
N ALA A 209 -21.58 -50.84 -21.98
CA ALA A 209 -22.60 -51.68 -22.59
C ALA A 209 -23.16 -52.61 -21.51
N ILE A 210 -24.46 -52.50 -21.23
CA ILE A 210 -25.16 -53.39 -20.29
C ILE A 210 -25.21 -54.80 -20.90
N PRO A 211 -24.58 -55.82 -20.29
CA PRO A 211 -24.68 -57.19 -20.75
C PRO A 211 -25.92 -57.83 -20.12
N GLY A 212 -26.89 -58.23 -20.94
CA GLY A 212 -27.94 -59.17 -20.54
C GLY A 212 -29.37 -58.65 -20.62
N ILE A 213 -29.88 -58.51 -21.85
CA ILE A 213 -31.28 -58.83 -22.09
C ILE A 213 -31.37 -59.87 -23.22
N SER A 214 -31.52 -61.12 -22.81
CA SER A 214 -31.85 -62.24 -23.66
C SER A 214 -33.36 -62.38 -23.73
N ASP A 215 -33.85 -62.50 -24.97
CA ASP A 215 -34.97 -63.31 -25.43
C ASP A 215 -36.41 -62.91 -25.07
N ALA A 216 -37.18 -62.53 -26.10
CA ALA A 216 -38.57 -62.97 -26.29
C ALA A 216 -39.08 -62.60 -27.71
N GLY A 217 -39.00 -63.59 -28.60
CA GLY A 217 -39.91 -63.92 -29.71
C GLY A 217 -40.72 -62.85 -30.46
N ALA A 218 -40.55 -62.83 -31.79
CA ALA A 218 -41.69 -62.99 -32.72
C ALA A 218 -41.22 -63.38 -34.13
N ARG A 219 -41.75 -64.52 -34.56
CA ARG A 219 -41.63 -65.17 -35.87
C ARG A 219 -42.41 -64.37 -36.92
N THR A 220 -41.92 -64.22 -38.15
CA THR A 220 -42.67 -64.61 -39.38
C THR A 220 -41.77 -64.66 -40.63
N MET A 221 -42.20 -65.49 -41.57
CA MET A 221 -41.45 -66.23 -42.61
C MET A 221 -41.06 -65.40 -43.86
N PRO A 222 -40.16 -65.92 -44.72
CA PRO A 222 -40.03 -65.48 -46.11
C PRO A 222 -41.01 -66.24 -47.02
N GLY A 223 -41.58 -65.54 -48.02
CA GLY A 223 -42.45 -66.15 -49.03
C GLY A 223 -42.40 -65.38 -50.34
N GLN A 224 -41.78 -66.03 -51.33
CA GLN A 224 -41.76 -65.84 -52.79
C GLN A 224 -41.40 -64.47 -53.40
#